data_AF-A0A7C4X0T1-F1
#
_entry.id   AF-A0A7C4X0T1-F1
#
_cell.length_a   1.000
_cell.length_b   1.000
_cell.length_c   1.000
_cell.angle_alpha   90.00
_cell.angle_beta   90.00
_cell.angle_gamma   90.00
#
_symmetry.space_group_name_H-M   'P 1'
#
loop_
_entity.id
_entity.type
_entity.pdbx_description
1 polymer ?
#
loop_
_entity_poly.entity_id
_entity_poly.type
_entity_poly.pdbx_seq_one_letter_code
_entity_poly.pdbx_strand_id
1 'polypeptide(L)'
;MDALQVEQRIRSILGKILGADLRSVDRDAHIMEDLGADSWQYLEFRNDLETAFRITVPDSEVDRLSTLRSCAALVSELLVPQSPGGQSADDRGGWQRKGNWRGGTCVGTDGALYTDLEIGMAMTGRNHLAESPLMKFVGELRWNHISDFTGIPSRKLCDETGERLYATFFYVETRFPRETPLAAFGENDRFTVVSTLKSFGNSILDGYHFFYPAGWPEERKVPLLNGKQALEMGIPYVRTSNIFVKMLQGASWLKKSRPAHKGMDDIPRLAEVPDSYAKIKQADGDDRFRPPPEGYTCLTPETAKVEYAIEPDRDLNGVGLLYFANYPMILDIAERRCLREKTLLPLSEEMIDLRTLCHRESGYLGNAHQSDSIEVWIDVWMENPFLTGHPTPEMSPVRLFLNYRMFRRSDGRKILVSTAEKVVFGKTLEEAGLLEALERLAATSRSSG
;
A
#
# COMPACT_ATOMS: atom_id res chain seq x y z
N MET A 1 -39.17 -4.59 -6.91
CA MET A 1 -38.80 -3.17 -7.14
C MET A 1 -39.21 -2.86 -8.57
N ASP A 2 -39.88 -1.74 -8.85
CA ASP A 2 -40.24 -1.43 -10.24
C ASP A 2 -39.00 -0.96 -11.03
N ALA A 3 -39.03 -1.05 -12.36
CA ALA A 3 -37.86 -0.76 -13.20
C ALA A 3 -37.39 0.71 -13.10
N LEU A 4 -38.31 1.64 -12.79
CA LEU A 4 -38.01 3.06 -12.64
C LEU A 4 -37.26 3.33 -11.32
N GLN A 5 -37.64 2.64 -10.24
CA GLN A 5 -36.96 2.68 -8.95
C GLN A 5 -35.56 2.08 -9.02
N VAL A 6 -35.38 0.97 -9.76
CA VAL A 6 -34.07 0.36 -9.99
C VAL A 6 -33.15 1.36 -10.71
N GLU A 7 -33.61 1.96 -11.80
CA GLU A 7 -32.82 2.93 -12.55
C GLU A 7 -32.46 4.18 -11.72
N GLN A 8 -33.42 4.75 -11.00
CA GLN A 8 -33.16 5.92 -10.13
C GLN A 8 -32.10 5.62 -9.08
N ARG A 9 -32.13 4.42 -8.50
CA ARG A 9 -31.14 4.00 -7.50
C ARG A 9 -29.77 3.75 -8.13
N ILE A 10 -29.70 3.17 -9.33
CA ILE A 10 -28.45 3.03 -10.10
C ILE A 10 -27.86 4.41 -10.41
N ARG A 11 -28.67 5.37 -10.87
CA ARG A 11 -28.23 6.76 -11.13
C ARG A 11 -27.69 7.43 -9.87
N SER A 12 -28.31 7.19 -8.71
CA SER A 12 -27.82 7.74 -7.44
C SER A 12 -26.46 7.18 -7.05
N ILE A 13 -26.24 5.87 -7.21
CA ILE A 13 -24.95 5.23 -6.94
C ILE A 13 -23.88 5.77 -7.89
N LEU A 14 -24.14 5.75 -9.19
CA LEU A 14 -23.19 6.21 -10.21
C LEU A 14 -22.88 7.70 -10.06
N GLY A 15 -23.88 8.53 -9.73
CA GLY A 15 -23.69 9.96 -9.51
C GLY A 15 -22.80 10.28 -8.31
N LYS A 16 -22.87 9.47 -7.24
CA LYS A 16 -21.95 9.60 -6.08
C LYS A 16 -20.51 9.30 -6.47
N ILE A 17 -20.29 8.25 -7.26
CA ILE A 17 -18.95 7.79 -7.67
C ILE A 17 -18.29 8.75 -8.66
N LEU A 18 -19.09 9.30 -9.59
CA LEU A 18 -18.61 10.24 -10.60
C LEU A 18 -18.59 11.70 -10.10
N GLY A 19 -19.19 11.99 -8.94
CA GLY A 19 -19.34 13.35 -8.44
C GLY A 19 -20.21 14.24 -9.35
N ALA A 20 -21.16 13.65 -10.07
CA ALA A 20 -21.97 14.32 -11.09
C ALA A 20 -23.47 14.04 -10.93
N ASP A 21 -24.31 15.00 -11.32
CA ASP A 21 -25.77 14.82 -11.35
C ASP A 21 -26.19 14.10 -12.63
N LEU A 22 -26.62 12.85 -12.49
CA LEU A 22 -26.99 11.99 -13.62
C LEU A 22 -28.49 12.01 -13.93
N ARG A 23 -29.27 12.98 -13.42
CA ARG A 23 -30.72 13.05 -13.68
C ARG A 23 -31.08 13.26 -15.16
N SER A 24 -30.27 14.00 -15.90
CA SER A 24 -30.49 14.33 -17.32
C SER A 24 -29.65 13.51 -18.30
N VAL A 25 -28.89 12.52 -17.82
CA VAL A 25 -28.00 11.70 -18.66
C VAL A 25 -28.80 10.66 -19.44
N ASP A 26 -28.47 10.50 -20.73
CA ASP A 26 -29.07 9.51 -21.62
C ASP A 26 -28.90 8.09 -21.05
N ARG A 27 -29.94 7.26 -21.18
CA ARG A 27 -29.93 5.85 -20.72
C ARG A 27 -28.95 4.98 -21.50
N ASP A 28 -28.60 5.41 -22.71
CA ASP A 28 -27.68 4.72 -23.60
C ASP A 28 -26.24 5.27 -23.53
N ALA A 29 -25.99 6.30 -22.71
CA ALA A 29 -24.65 6.82 -22.47
C ALA A 29 -23.74 5.73 -21.86
N HIS A 30 -22.58 5.53 -22.46
CA HIS A 30 -21.58 4.57 -22.01
C HIS A 30 -20.84 5.14 -20.78
N ILE A 31 -20.81 4.39 -19.69
CA ILE A 31 -20.30 4.87 -18.40
C ILE A 31 -18.81 5.28 -18.49
N MET A 32 -17.99 4.51 -19.20
CA MET A 32 -16.58 4.87 -19.38
C MET A 32 -16.33 5.92 -20.48
N GLU A 33 -16.90 5.71 -21.68
CA GLU A 33 -16.62 6.56 -22.85
C GLU A 33 -17.32 7.92 -22.80
N ASP A 34 -18.59 7.97 -22.35
CA ASP A 34 -19.40 9.19 -22.35
C ASP A 34 -19.42 9.89 -20.99
N LEU A 35 -19.44 9.12 -19.89
CA LEU A 35 -19.48 9.68 -18.52
C LEU A 35 -18.09 9.82 -17.88
N GLY A 36 -17.04 9.42 -18.60
CA GLY A 36 -15.65 9.60 -18.18
C GLY A 36 -15.24 8.73 -16.98
N ALA A 37 -15.98 7.65 -16.69
CA ALA A 37 -15.61 6.74 -15.62
C ALA A 37 -14.30 6.01 -15.96
N ASP A 38 -13.33 6.06 -15.05
CA ASP A 38 -12.13 5.24 -15.16
C ASP A 38 -12.43 3.75 -14.83
N SER A 39 -11.51 2.83 -15.18
CA SER A 39 -11.67 1.39 -14.90
C SER A 39 -11.75 1.03 -13.41
N TRP A 40 -11.54 2.01 -12.53
CA TRP A 40 -11.58 1.88 -11.07
C TRP A 40 -12.95 2.31 -10.53
N GLN A 41 -13.48 3.45 -10.97
CA GLN A 41 -14.85 3.93 -10.75
C GLN A 41 -15.89 2.94 -11.28
N TYR A 42 -15.61 2.29 -12.41
CA TYR A 42 -16.48 1.23 -12.92
C TYR A 42 -16.56 0.00 -11.99
N LEU A 43 -15.47 -0.31 -11.28
CA LEU A 43 -15.43 -1.41 -10.31
C LEU A 43 -16.12 -1.06 -8.99
N GLU A 44 -15.92 0.17 -8.52
CA GLU A 44 -16.66 0.75 -7.38
C GLU A 44 -18.16 0.75 -7.66
N PHE A 45 -18.55 1.18 -8.87
CA PHE A 45 -19.94 1.19 -9.32
C PHE A 45 -20.57 -0.20 -9.28
N ARG A 46 -19.87 -1.22 -9.80
CA ARG A 46 -20.33 -2.62 -9.70
C ARG A 46 -20.50 -3.07 -8.25
N ASN A 47 -19.52 -2.79 -7.37
CA ASN A 47 -19.57 -3.23 -5.97
C ASN A 47 -20.71 -2.55 -5.18
N ASP A 48 -20.89 -1.24 -5.35
CA ASP A 48 -21.97 -0.49 -4.71
C ASP A 48 -23.34 -0.94 -5.20
N LEU A 49 -23.44 -1.29 -6.49
CA LEU A 49 -24.64 -1.86 -7.09
C LEU A 49 -24.94 -3.26 -6.52
N GLU A 50 -23.97 -4.17 -6.49
CA GLU A 50 -24.10 -5.50 -5.87
C GLU A 50 -24.59 -5.40 -4.41
N THR A 51 -24.00 -4.47 -3.66
CA THR A 51 -24.37 -4.19 -2.25
C THR A 51 -25.77 -3.62 -2.13
N ALA A 52 -26.12 -2.60 -2.94
CA ALA A 52 -27.39 -1.89 -2.85
C ALA A 52 -28.59 -2.79 -3.19
N PHE A 53 -28.41 -3.69 -4.15
CA PHE A 53 -29.46 -4.59 -4.63
C PHE A 53 -29.38 -6.01 -4.04
N ARG A 54 -28.34 -6.31 -3.24
CA ARG A 54 -28.07 -7.64 -2.68
C ARG A 54 -28.02 -8.73 -3.75
N ILE A 55 -27.32 -8.43 -4.83
CA ILE A 55 -27.10 -9.32 -5.97
C ILE A 55 -25.61 -9.57 -6.14
N THR A 56 -25.25 -10.57 -6.95
CA THR A 56 -23.89 -10.78 -7.42
C THR A 56 -23.91 -10.77 -8.94
N VAL A 57 -23.14 -9.87 -9.55
CA VAL A 57 -23.01 -9.81 -11.02
C VAL A 57 -21.88 -10.76 -11.42
N PRO A 58 -22.11 -11.78 -12.27
CA PRO A 58 -21.04 -12.65 -12.78
C PRO A 58 -20.00 -11.87 -13.59
N ASP A 59 -18.73 -12.30 -13.64
CA ASP A 59 -17.71 -11.59 -14.44
C ASP A 59 -18.04 -11.63 -15.94
N SER A 60 -18.69 -12.68 -16.44
CA SER A 60 -19.21 -12.78 -17.81
C SER A 60 -20.25 -11.72 -18.20
N GLU A 61 -20.95 -11.15 -17.21
CA GLU A 61 -22.05 -10.18 -17.42
C GLU A 61 -21.60 -8.73 -17.19
N VAL A 62 -20.33 -8.49 -16.84
CA VAL A 62 -19.80 -7.15 -16.48
C VAL A 62 -19.88 -6.16 -17.63
N ASP A 63 -19.73 -6.63 -18.85
CA ASP A 63 -19.83 -5.78 -20.04
C ASP A 63 -21.25 -5.23 -20.22
N ARG A 64 -22.27 -5.86 -19.62
CA ARG A 64 -23.66 -5.35 -19.59
C ARG A 64 -23.86 -4.22 -18.58
N LEU A 65 -22.88 -3.92 -17.72
CA LEU A 65 -22.92 -2.73 -16.86
C LEU A 65 -22.48 -1.45 -17.60
N SER A 66 -22.15 -1.54 -18.90
CA SER A 66 -21.58 -0.45 -19.69
C SER A 66 -22.50 0.75 -19.90
N THR A 67 -23.82 0.56 -19.87
CA THR A 67 -24.82 1.64 -20.01
C THR A 67 -25.88 1.54 -18.91
N LEU A 68 -26.54 2.66 -18.59
CA LEU A 68 -27.62 2.69 -17.59
C LEU A 68 -28.78 1.75 -17.95
N ARG A 69 -29.14 1.66 -19.24
CA ARG A 69 -30.18 0.74 -19.74
C ARG A 69 -29.82 -0.71 -19.49
N SER A 70 -28.63 -1.14 -19.96
CA SER A 70 -28.18 -2.53 -19.84
C SER A 70 -27.98 -2.94 -18.39
N CYS A 71 -27.47 -2.01 -17.57
CA CYS A 71 -27.30 -2.18 -16.15
C CYS A 71 -28.64 -2.38 -15.41
N ALA A 72 -29.64 -1.54 -15.68
CA ALA A 72 -30.96 -1.67 -15.08
C ALA A 72 -31.68 -2.96 -15.48
N ALA A 73 -31.49 -3.42 -16.72
CA ALA A 73 -32.01 -4.71 -17.19
C ALA A 73 -31.37 -5.88 -16.43
N LEU A 74 -30.03 -5.91 -16.33
CA LEU A 74 -29.31 -6.97 -15.61
C LEU A 74 -29.69 -7.02 -14.12
N VAL A 75 -29.78 -5.86 -13.45
CA VAL A 75 -30.21 -5.81 -12.05
C VAL A 75 -31.63 -6.35 -11.89
N SER A 76 -32.54 -6.02 -12.82
CA SER A 76 -33.92 -6.52 -12.78
C SER A 76 -33.99 -8.04 -12.98
N GLU A 77 -33.13 -8.61 -13.82
CA GLU A 77 -32.99 -10.06 -14.00
C GLU A 77 -32.46 -10.76 -12.73
N LEU A 78 -31.45 -10.17 -12.07
CA LEU A 78 -30.80 -10.74 -10.89
C LEU A 78 -31.60 -10.56 -9.58
N LEU A 79 -32.62 -9.69 -9.56
CA LEU A 79 -33.51 -9.48 -8.42
C LEU A 79 -34.57 -10.59 -8.23
N VAL A 80 -34.64 -11.57 -9.14
CA VAL A 80 -35.52 -12.75 -9.00
C VAL A 80 -34.88 -13.73 -7.99
N PRO A 81 -35.63 -14.29 -7.01
CA PRO A 81 -35.03 -14.84 -5.79
C PRO A 81 -34.15 -16.08 -6.04
N GLN A 82 -32.90 -16.01 -5.58
CA GLN A 82 -32.14 -17.17 -5.14
C GLN A 82 -32.31 -17.31 -3.61
N SER A 83 -32.55 -18.53 -3.11
CA SER A 83 -32.92 -18.79 -1.72
C SER A 83 -31.79 -18.42 -0.73
N PRO A 84 -32.08 -17.77 0.41
CA PRO A 84 -31.06 -17.37 1.37
C PRO A 84 -30.83 -18.42 2.47
N GLY A 85 -29.58 -18.85 2.64
CA GLY A 85 -29.14 -19.61 3.81
C GLY A 85 -28.46 -18.71 4.85
N GLY A 86 -29.19 -18.41 5.93
CA GLY A 86 -28.70 -18.33 7.33
C GLY A 86 -27.67 -17.26 7.77
N GLN A 87 -28.16 -16.25 8.52
CA GLN A 87 -27.43 -15.56 9.63
C GLN A 87 -27.50 -16.45 10.90
N SER A 88 -26.76 -16.30 12.02
CA SER A 88 -26.31 -15.14 12.82
C SER A 88 -25.24 -15.62 13.84
N ALA A 89 -24.26 -14.82 14.28
CA ALA A 89 -24.18 -13.88 15.44
C ALA A 89 -23.59 -14.44 16.76
N ASP A 90 -22.54 -13.73 17.21
CA ASP A 90 -22.07 -13.37 18.57
C ASP A 90 -21.82 -14.47 19.63
N ASP A 91 -20.60 -14.50 20.21
CA ASP A 91 -20.45 -14.50 21.67
C ASP A 91 -19.06 -14.07 22.16
N ARG A 92 -19.06 -13.36 23.29
CA ARG A 92 -17.88 -12.83 24.01
C ARG A 92 -17.33 -13.88 24.98
N GLY A 93 -16.02 -14.18 24.89
CA GLY A 93 -15.31 -15.05 25.83
C GLY A 93 -13.80 -14.90 25.72
N GLY A 94 -13.09 -14.97 26.84
CA GLY A 94 -11.67 -14.63 26.97
C GLY A 94 -10.71 -15.32 25.98
N TRP A 95 -9.63 -14.60 25.69
CA TRP A 95 -8.59 -14.95 24.72
C TRP A 95 -7.98 -16.34 24.99
N GLN A 96 -8.24 -17.30 24.10
CA GLN A 96 -7.54 -18.58 24.09
C GLN A 96 -6.98 -18.88 22.70
N ARG A 97 -5.66 -19.01 22.62
CA ARG A 97 -4.93 -19.47 21.43
C ARG A 97 -5.35 -20.91 21.14
N LYS A 98 -5.94 -21.17 19.97
CA LYS A 98 -6.22 -22.53 19.47
C LYS A 98 -5.43 -22.77 18.18
N GLY A 99 -4.61 -23.81 18.14
CA GLY A 99 -4.09 -24.34 16.88
C GLY A 99 -2.64 -24.82 16.91
N ASN A 100 -2.39 -25.88 16.14
CA ASN A 100 -1.11 -26.60 16.05
C ASN A 100 0.04 -25.71 15.57
N TRP A 101 1.12 -25.72 16.36
CA TRP A 101 2.39 -25.07 16.05
C TRP A 101 2.99 -25.63 14.77
N ARG A 102 3.02 -24.83 13.70
CA ARG A 102 3.99 -25.01 12.61
C ARG A 102 4.97 -23.85 12.64
N GLY A 103 6.18 -24.11 13.14
CA GLY A 103 7.31 -23.19 12.98
C GLY A 103 7.17 -21.80 13.63
N GLY A 104 6.38 -21.65 14.70
CA GLY A 104 6.23 -20.36 15.39
C GLY A 104 5.10 -19.45 14.88
N THR A 105 4.22 -19.97 14.02
CA THR A 105 3.02 -19.27 13.54
C THR A 105 1.73 -19.94 14.04
N CYS A 106 0.72 -19.15 14.41
CA CYS A 106 -0.63 -19.65 14.72
C CYS A 106 -1.73 -18.64 14.37
N VAL A 107 -2.96 -19.13 14.15
CA VAL A 107 -4.15 -18.29 13.93
C VAL A 107 -4.94 -18.23 15.23
N GLY A 108 -5.25 -17.03 15.69
CA GLY A 108 -6.08 -16.81 16.88
C GLY A 108 -7.56 -17.05 16.59
N THR A 109 -8.36 -17.19 17.65
CA THR A 109 -9.83 -17.27 17.52
C THR A 109 -10.47 -15.99 16.98
N ASP A 110 -9.71 -14.89 16.98
CA ASP A 110 -10.02 -13.59 16.38
C ASP A 110 -9.78 -13.55 14.86
N GLY A 111 -9.25 -14.63 14.27
CA GLY A 111 -8.85 -14.69 12.87
C GLY A 111 -7.54 -13.95 12.56
N ALA A 112 -6.84 -13.41 13.57
CA ALA A 112 -5.53 -12.81 13.39
C ALA A 112 -4.43 -13.88 13.29
N LEU A 113 -3.40 -13.59 12.50
CA LEU A 113 -2.24 -14.46 12.33
C LEU A 113 -1.09 -13.96 13.22
N TYR A 114 -0.62 -14.79 14.13
CA TYR A 114 0.48 -14.52 15.04
C TYR A 114 1.72 -15.25 14.54
N THR A 115 2.85 -14.55 14.41
CA THR A 115 4.11 -15.16 13.96
C THR A 115 5.29 -14.59 14.74
N ASP A 116 6.12 -15.46 15.31
CA ASP A 116 7.39 -15.02 15.86
C ASP A 116 8.42 -14.79 14.74
N LEU A 117 9.09 -13.66 14.80
CA LEU A 117 10.15 -13.25 13.88
C LEU A 117 11.41 -12.98 14.68
N GLU A 118 12.48 -13.70 14.37
CA GLU A 118 13.85 -13.33 14.76
C GLU A 118 14.56 -12.70 13.55
N ILE A 119 15.18 -11.55 13.75
CA ILE A 119 15.91 -10.85 12.69
C ILE A 119 17.25 -11.58 12.48
N GLY A 120 17.30 -12.43 11.46
CA GLY A 120 18.57 -13.03 11.01
C GLY A 120 19.35 -12.13 10.06
N MET A 121 20.60 -12.48 9.78
CA MET A 121 21.48 -11.74 8.85
C MET A 121 20.83 -11.44 7.48
N ALA A 122 20.04 -12.37 6.94
CA ALA A 122 19.35 -12.19 5.65
C ALA A 122 18.28 -11.07 5.67
N MET A 123 17.84 -10.65 6.86
CA MET A 123 16.89 -9.56 7.06
C MET A 123 17.60 -8.21 7.26
N THR A 124 18.91 -8.20 7.42
CA THR A 124 19.70 -6.98 7.66
C THR A 124 20.27 -6.39 6.38
N GLY A 125 20.52 -5.09 6.39
CA GLY A 125 21.24 -4.34 5.36
C GLY A 125 22.43 -3.60 5.96
N ARG A 126 22.84 -2.49 5.33
CA ARG A 126 23.96 -1.67 5.81
C ARG A 126 23.73 -1.03 7.18
N ASN A 127 22.48 -0.96 7.62
CA ASN A 127 22.07 -0.28 8.85
C ASN A 127 20.96 -1.08 9.54
N HIS A 128 21.34 -2.26 10.04
CA HIS A 128 20.45 -3.22 10.72
C HIS A 128 19.27 -3.65 9.84
N LEU A 129 18.06 -3.86 10.38
CA LEU A 129 16.89 -4.37 9.65
C LEU A 129 16.65 -3.59 8.34
N ALA A 130 16.52 -4.32 7.23
CA ALA A 130 16.32 -3.76 5.90
C ALA A 130 14.86 -3.88 5.44
N GLU A 131 14.40 -2.85 4.72
CA GLU A 131 13.00 -2.75 4.29
C GLU A 131 12.63 -3.85 3.29
N SER A 132 13.47 -4.12 2.30
CA SER A 132 13.17 -5.15 1.28
C SER A 132 12.91 -6.53 1.88
N PRO A 133 13.82 -7.15 2.65
CA PRO A 133 13.55 -8.47 3.24
C PRO A 133 12.38 -8.46 4.22
N LEU A 134 12.16 -7.36 4.97
CA LEU A 134 10.94 -7.19 5.78
C LEU A 134 9.67 -7.25 4.93
N MET A 135 9.65 -6.57 3.77
CA MET A 135 8.52 -6.63 2.84
C MET A 135 8.33 -8.04 2.27
N LYS A 136 9.40 -8.79 2.00
CA LYS A 136 9.29 -10.20 1.56
C LYS A 136 8.59 -11.05 2.61
N PHE A 137 9.00 -10.91 3.87
CA PHE A 137 8.39 -11.58 5.01
C PHE A 137 6.91 -11.19 5.17
N VAL A 138 6.59 -9.90 5.15
CA VAL A 138 5.20 -9.40 5.22
C VAL A 138 4.35 -9.94 4.07
N GLY A 139 4.90 -9.97 2.86
CA GLY A 139 4.20 -10.49 1.69
C GLY A 139 3.84 -11.96 1.82
N GLU A 140 4.77 -12.75 2.34
CA GLU A 140 4.57 -14.16 2.64
C GLU A 140 3.49 -14.36 3.72
N LEU A 141 3.55 -13.59 4.83
CA LEU A 141 2.50 -13.63 5.86
C LEU A 141 1.13 -13.32 5.29
N ARG A 142 1.02 -12.30 4.42
CA ARG A 142 -0.24 -11.92 3.78
C ARG A 142 -0.81 -13.06 2.93
N TRP A 143 0.01 -13.69 2.09
CA TRP A 143 -0.46 -14.79 1.25
C TRP A 143 -0.80 -16.04 2.05
N ASN A 144 -0.04 -16.34 3.11
CA ASN A 144 -0.35 -17.44 4.01
C ASN A 144 -1.65 -17.20 4.78
N HIS A 145 -1.92 -15.97 5.22
CA HIS A 145 -3.17 -15.62 5.89
C HIS A 145 -4.39 -15.81 4.97
N ILE A 146 -4.27 -15.46 3.68
CA ILE A 146 -5.30 -15.77 2.68
C ILE A 146 -5.48 -17.28 2.53
N SER A 147 -4.38 -18.03 2.48
CA SER A 147 -4.42 -19.49 2.40
C SER A 147 -5.04 -20.15 3.63
N ASP A 148 -4.84 -19.60 4.82
CA ASP A 148 -5.44 -20.10 6.06
C ASP A 148 -6.97 -19.93 6.06
N PHE A 149 -7.48 -18.76 5.64
CA PHE A 149 -8.94 -18.55 5.50
C PHE A 149 -9.53 -19.43 4.40
N THR A 150 -8.85 -19.51 3.25
CA THR A 150 -9.41 -20.21 2.09
C THR A 150 -9.23 -21.73 2.13
N GLY A 151 -8.35 -22.24 2.99
CA GLY A 151 -7.99 -23.66 3.07
C GLY A 151 -7.20 -24.17 1.85
N ILE A 152 -6.76 -23.29 0.95
CA ILE A 152 -6.01 -23.66 -0.25
C ILE A 152 -4.71 -22.84 -0.40
N PRO A 153 -3.65 -23.43 -0.99
CA PRO A 153 -2.45 -22.66 -1.33
C PRO A 153 -2.76 -21.51 -2.30
N SER A 154 -2.08 -20.38 -2.12
CA SER A 154 -2.24 -19.18 -2.97
C SER A 154 -2.17 -19.46 -4.48
N ARG A 155 -1.36 -20.44 -4.92
CA ARG A 155 -1.26 -20.83 -6.35
C ARG A 155 -2.56 -21.39 -6.94
N LYS A 156 -3.49 -21.86 -6.09
CA LYS A 156 -4.77 -22.45 -6.49
C LYS A 156 -5.92 -21.44 -6.49
N LEU A 157 -5.66 -20.18 -6.12
CA LEU A 157 -6.66 -19.12 -6.24
C LEU A 157 -6.87 -18.81 -7.72
N CYS A 158 -8.10 -19.03 -8.19
CA CYS A 158 -8.51 -18.79 -9.56
C CYS A 158 -9.81 -17.97 -9.62
N ASP A 159 -10.05 -17.35 -10.77
CA ASP A 159 -11.34 -16.74 -11.09
C ASP A 159 -12.38 -17.79 -11.54
N GLU A 160 -13.58 -17.34 -11.90
CA GLU A 160 -14.68 -18.22 -12.36
C GLU A 160 -14.35 -18.96 -13.66
N THR A 161 -13.39 -18.47 -14.44
CA THR A 161 -12.93 -19.10 -15.69
C THR A 161 -11.79 -20.09 -15.46
N GLY A 162 -11.32 -20.23 -14.21
CA GLY A 162 -10.21 -21.10 -13.84
C GLY A 162 -8.83 -20.46 -13.99
N GLU A 163 -8.75 -19.19 -14.38
CA GLU A 163 -7.48 -18.46 -14.54
C GLU A 163 -6.87 -18.11 -13.19
N ARG A 164 -5.56 -18.31 -13.07
CA ARG A 164 -4.83 -18.06 -11.82
C ARG A 164 -4.84 -16.58 -11.45
N LEU A 165 -5.09 -16.32 -10.17
CA LEU A 165 -5.07 -14.98 -9.59
C LEU A 165 -3.85 -14.75 -8.70
N TYR A 166 -3.37 -13.50 -8.75
CA TYR A 166 -2.32 -12.97 -7.90
C TYR A 166 -2.92 -11.89 -7.02
N ALA A 167 -2.81 -12.05 -5.69
CA ALA A 167 -3.13 -11.00 -4.73
C ALA A 167 -2.01 -9.95 -4.74
N THR A 168 -2.02 -9.08 -5.75
CA THR A 168 -0.98 -8.06 -5.94
C THR A 168 -1.13 -6.94 -4.93
N PHE A 169 -0.02 -6.43 -4.44
CA PHE A 169 0.03 -5.24 -3.57
C PHE A 169 -0.26 -4.01 -4.42
N PHE A 170 -1.22 -3.19 -3.99
CA PHE A 170 -1.47 -1.89 -4.61
C PHE A 170 -1.16 -0.73 -3.65
N TYR A 171 -1.28 -0.94 -2.33
CA TYR A 171 -0.86 0.00 -1.30
C TYR A 171 -0.01 -0.69 -0.24
N VAL A 172 1.11 -0.08 0.14
CA VAL A 172 1.91 -0.48 1.30
C VAL A 172 2.26 0.77 2.09
N GLU A 173 1.98 0.73 3.39
CA GLU A 173 2.40 1.75 4.36
C GLU A 173 3.27 1.09 5.43
N THR A 174 4.53 1.48 5.50
CA THR A 174 5.49 1.02 6.50
C THR A 174 5.72 2.13 7.51
N ARG A 175 5.48 1.86 8.80
CA ARG A 175 5.61 2.86 9.87
C ARG A 175 6.39 2.30 11.05
N PHE A 176 7.50 2.96 11.35
CA PHE A 176 8.32 2.78 12.54
C PHE A 176 8.39 4.12 13.30
N PRO A 177 8.20 4.14 14.63
CA PRO A 177 8.35 5.37 15.41
C PRO A 177 9.72 6.02 15.18
N ARG A 178 9.82 7.34 15.26
CA ARG A 178 11.08 8.06 14.99
C ARG A 178 12.15 7.75 16.04
N GLU A 179 11.71 7.40 17.23
CA GLU A 179 12.53 7.01 18.38
C GLU A 179 13.05 5.57 18.24
N THR A 180 12.32 4.73 17.51
CA THR A 180 12.68 3.34 17.20
C THR A 180 12.49 3.07 15.71
N PRO A 181 13.29 3.72 14.83
CA PRO A 181 13.17 3.55 13.39
C PRO A 181 13.57 2.14 12.97
N LEU A 182 13.48 1.82 11.68
CA LEU A 182 13.82 0.48 11.18
C LEU A 182 15.22 0.01 11.64
N ALA A 183 16.21 0.91 11.64
CA ALA A 183 17.58 0.61 12.06
C ALA A 183 17.77 0.45 13.58
N ALA A 184 16.74 0.68 14.41
CA ALA A 184 16.80 0.38 15.84
C ALA A 184 16.79 -1.14 16.13
N PHE A 185 16.51 -1.97 15.13
CA PHE A 185 16.37 -3.41 15.28
C PHE A 185 17.44 -4.16 14.48
N GLY A 186 18.37 -4.80 15.19
CA GLY A 186 19.54 -5.50 14.65
C GLY A 186 19.37 -7.02 14.59
N GLU A 187 20.47 -7.70 14.29
CA GLU A 187 20.52 -9.16 14.30
C GLU A 187 20.13 -9.71 15.69
N ASN A 188 19.34 -10.78 15.71
CA ASN A 188 18.78 -11.47 16.88
C ASN A 188 17.72 -10.70 17.66
N ASP A 189 17.38 -9.47 17.28
CA ASP A 189 16.17 -8.84 17.79
C ASP A 189 14.93 -9.63 17.36
N ARG A 190 13.92 -9.63 18.22
CA ARG A 190 12.72 -10.46 18.04
C ARG A 190 11.46 -9.62 18.06
N PHE A 191 10.53 -9.99 17.20
CA PHE A 191 9.16 -9.52 17.18
C PHE A 191 8.20 -10.68 17.32
N THR A 192 7.06 -10.42 17.96
CA THR A 192 5.84 -11.15 17.65
C THR A 192 5.03 -10.29 16.70
N VAL A 193 4.79 -10.80 15.49
CA VAL A 193 4.05 -10.11 14.43
C VAL A 193 2.61 -10.55 14.48
N VAL A 194 1.70 -9.60 14.73
CA VAL A 194 0.26 -9.84 14.76
C VAL A 194 -0.36 -9.26 13.50
N SER A 195 -0.84 -10.12 12.62
CA SER A 195 -1.37 -9.76 11.30
C SER A 195 -2.89 -9.84 11.25
N THR A 196 -3.52 -8.84 10.66
CA THR A 196 -4.95 -8.78 10.40
C THR A 196 -5.21 -8.82 8.90
N LEU A 197 -6.36 -9.39 8.52
CA LEU A 197 -6.80 -9.44 7.13
C LEU A 197 -8.31 -9.26 7.09
N LYS A 198 -8.75 -8.33 6.25
CA LYS A 198 -10.16 -8.08 5.96
C LYS A 198 -10.36 -7.94 4.46
N SER A 199 -11.58 -8.21 4.00
CA SER A 199 -11.97 -8.06 2.59
C SER A 199 -13.04 -7.00 2.40
N PHE A 200 -12.95 -6.23 1.32
CA PHE A 200 -14.02 -5.35 0.84
C PHE A 200 -14.50 -5.85 -0.52
N GLY A 201 -15.78 -6.21 -0.60
CA GLY A 201 -16.29 -7.01 -1.71
C GLY A 201 -15.44 -8.26 -1.93
N ASN A 202 -15.47 -8.84 -3.13
CA ASN A 202 -14.70 -10.05 -3.40
C ASN A 202 -13.34 -9.78 -4.05
N SER A 203 -12.90 -8.53 -4.14
CA SER A 203 -11.72 -8.16 -4.93
C SER A 203 -10.63 -7.43 -4.16
N ILE A 204 -10.95 -6.73 -3.06
CA ILE A 204 -10.00 -5.93 -2.30
C ILE A 204 -9.75 -6.57 -0.94
N LEU A 205 -8.49 -6.67 -0.57
CA LEU A 205 -8.05 -7.08 0.76
C LEU A 205 -7.29 -5.93 1.42
N ASP A 206 -7.45 -5.76 2.73
CA ASP A 206 -6.74 -4.77 3.52
C ASP A 206 -6.43 -5.31 4.91
N GLY A 207 -5.34 -4.87 5.50
CA GLY A 207 -4.97 -5.31 6.84
C GLY A 207 -3.58 -4.84 7.25
N TYR A 208 -3.25 -5.12 8.49
CA TYR A 208 -2.04 -4.64 9.16
C TYR A 208 -1.19 -5.80 9.65
N HIS A 209 0.11 -5.54 9.78
CA HIS A 209 1.08 -6.40 10.44
C HIS A 209 1.70 -5.55 11.55
N PHE A 210 1.36 -5.84 12.80
CA PHE A 210 1.85 -5.12 13.99
C PHE A 210 3.06 -5.84 14.57
N PHE A 211 4.19 -5.16 14.69
CA PHE A 211 5.45 -5.76 15.11
C PHE A 211 5.69 -5.44 16.58
N TYR A 212 5.27 -6.34 17.48
CA TYR A 212 5.50 -6.18 18.91
C TYR A 212 6.92 -6.62 19.28
N PRO A 213 7.81 -5.72 19.74
CA PRO A 213 9.13 -6.12 20.22
C PRO A 213 9.03 -7.16 21.34
N ALA A 214 10.05 -8.02 21.47
CA ALA A 214 10.06 -9.11 22.45
C ALA A 214 9.77 -8.69 23.90
N GLY A 215 10.14 -7.47 24.29
CA GLY A 215 9.89 -6.93 25.62
C GLY A 215 8.42 -6.60 25.93
N TRP A 216 7.51 -6.65 24.95
CA TRP A 216 6.08 -6.45 25.17
C TRP A 216 5.46 -7.63 25.95
N PRO A 217 4.59 -7.37 26.95
CA PRO A 217 3.86 -8.43 27.65
C PRO A 217 3.02 -9.25 26.67
N GLU A 218 3.07 -10.57 26.79
CA GLU A 218 2.48 -11.51 25.84
C GLU A 218 0.97 -11.32 25.68
N GLU A 219 0.28 -11.00 26.77
CA GLU A 219 -1.14 -10.70 26.85
C GLU A 219 -1.54 -9.38 26.16
N ARG A 220 -0.57 -8.51 25.87
CA ARG A 220 -0.79 -7.23 25.16
C ARG A 220 -0.49 -7.30 23.68
N LYS A 221 0.08 -8.41 23.19
CA LYS A 221 0.33 -8.66 21.78
C LYS A 221 -0.95 -9.12 21.09
N VAL A 222 -1.80 -8.16 20.75
CA VAL A 222 -3.16 -8.39 20.20
C VAL A 222 -3.33 -7.68 18.85
N PRO A 223 -4.31 -8.04 18.02
CA PRO A 223 -4.63 -7.25 16.84
C PRO A 223 -5.10 -5.85 17.25
N LEU A 224 -4.55 -4.82 16.61
CA LEU A 224 -4.98 -3.43 16.79
C LEU A 224 -5.97 -3.03 15.69
N LEU A 225 -6.73 -1.96 15.95
CA LEU A 225 -7.77 -1.47 15.05
C LEU A 225 -7.22 -0.81 13.79
N ASN A 226 -6.12 -0.05 13.92
CA ASN A 226 -5.53 0.73 12.84
C ASN A 226 -4.11 1.20 13.22
N GLY A 227 -3.43 1.85 12.27
CA GLY A 227 -2.09 2.41 12.46
C GLY A 227 -2.03 3.53 13.51
N LYS A 228 -3.12 4.29 13.73
CA LYS A 228 -3.16 5.35 14.77
C LYS A 228 -2.98 4.74 16.17
N GLN A 229 -3.72 3.66 16.46
CA GLN A 229 -3.59 2.96 17.74
C GLN A 229 -2.17 2.37 17.91
N ALA A 230 -1.59 1.82 16.84
CA ALA A 230 -0.22 1.31 16.88
C ALA A 230 0.80 2.42 17.20
N LEU A 231 0.65 3.61 16.58
CA LEU A 231 1.51 4.77 16.85
C LEU A 231 1.39 5.29 18.29
N GLU A 232 0.16 5.41 18.82
CA GLU A 232 -0.08 5.81 20.22
C GLU A 232 0.58 4.84 21.21
N MET A 233 0.75 3.59 20.80
CA MET A 233 1.40 2.54 21.57
C MET A 233 2.91 2.40 21.28
N GLY A 234 3.47 3.15 20.32
CA GLY A 234 4.86 3.02 19.90
C GLY A 234 5.17 1.67 19.20
N ILE A 235 4.17 1.03 18.60
CA ILE A 235 4.31 -0.25 17.90
C ILE A 235 4.51 0.01 16.41
N PRO A 236 5.62 -0.48 15.81
CA PRO A 236 5.78 -0.47 14.36
C PRO A 236 4.69 -1.28 13.65
N TYR A 237 4.31 -0.84 12.46
CA TYR A 237 3.37 -1.59 11.62
C TYR A 237 3.70 -1.52 10.14
N VAL A 238 3.21 -2.51 9.41
CA VAL A 238 3.08 -2.46 7.96
C VAL A 238 1.62 -2.69 7.61
N ARG A 239 0.99 -1.76 6.90
CA ARG A 239 -0.33 -1.95 6.31
C ARG A 239 -0.15 -2.36 4.86
N THR A 240 -0.89 -3.38 4.42
CA THR A 240 -0.90 -3.78 3.03
C THR A 240 -2.32 -3.93 2.51
N SER A 241 -2.57 -3.35 1.34
CA SER A 241 -3.80 -3.55 0.58
C SER A 241 -3.50 -4.30 -0.72
N ASN A 242 -4.30 -5.33 -1.00
CA ASN A 242 -4.14 -6.19 -2.16
C ASN A 242 -5.40 -6.14 -3.05
N ILE A 243 -5.18 -6.34 -4.33
CA ILE A 243 -6.25 -6.61 -5.31
C ILE A 243 -5.88 -7.86 -6.11
N PHE A 244 -6.89 -8.60 -6.57
CA PHE A 244 -6.65 -9.77 -7.42
C PHE A 244 -6.49 -9.38 -8.89
N VAL A 245 -5.41 -9.87 -9.49
CA VAL A 245 -5.14 -9.72 -10.93
C VAL A 245 -4.82 -11.06 -11.56
N LYS A 246 -5.20 -11.23 -12.82
CA LYS A 246 -4.69 -12.29 -13.70
C LYS A 246 -3.67 -11.74 -14.67
N MET A 247 -2.72 -12.59 -15.04
CA MET A 247 -1.66 -12.27 -15.98
C MET A 247 -1.98 -12.89 -17.33
N LEU A 248 -2.32 -12.07 -18.33
CA LEU A 248 -2.70 -12.56 -19.66
C LEU A 248 -1.50 -12.64 -20.62
N GLN A 249 -0.65 -11.60 -20.64
CA GLN A 249 0.57 -11.54 -21.47
C GLN A 249 1.75 -10.91 -20.69
N GLY A 250 2.18 -11.59 -19.63
CA GLY A 250 3.31 -11.16 -18.81
C GLY A 250 3.07 -9.84 -18.05
N ALA A 251 4.16 -9.19 -17.63
CA ALA A 251 4.12 -8.00 -16.76
C ALA A 251 3.40 -6.78 -17.35
N SER A 252 3.27 -6.72 -18.69
CA SER A 252 2.66 -5.60 -19.39
C SER A 252 1.15 -5.67 -19.43
N TRP A 253 0.54 -6.81 -19.13
CA TRP A 253 -0.92 -6.98 -19.18
C TRP A 253 -1.48 -7.74 -17.98
N LEU A 254 -1.64 -6.99 -16.89
CA LEU A 254 -2.37 -7.40 -15.69
C LEU A 254 -3.82 -6.93 -15.79
N LYS A 255 -4.78 -7.85 -15.65
CA LYS A 255 -6.21 -7.53 -15.63
C LYS A 255 -6.78 -7.86 -14.25
N LYS A 256 -7.50 -6.92 -13.66
CA LYS A 256 -8.21 -7.17 -12.39
C LYS A 256 -9.25 -8.28 -12.58
N SER A 257 -9.42 -9.09 -11.55
CA SER A 257 -10.43 -10.14 -11.52
C SER A 257 -10.77 -10.47 -10.05
N ARG A 258 -11.56 -11.52 -9.82
CA ARG A 258 -12.12 -11.87 -8.51
C ARG A 258 -11.96 -13.37 -8.27
N PRO A 259 -11.51 -13.80 -7.09
CA PRO A 259 -11.50 -15.21 -6.74
C PRO A 259 -12.92 -15.78 -6.67
N ALA A 260 -13.11 -16.95 -7.27
CA ALA A 260 -14.38 -17.69 -7.23
C ALA A 260 -14.48 -18.67 -6.04
N HIS A 261 -13.40 -18.81 -5.25
CA HIS A 261 -13.33 -19.77 -4.17
C HIS A 261 -14.17 -19.34 -2.95
N LYS A 262 -15.06 -20.21 -2.47
CA LYS A 262 -15.99 -19.92 -1.35
C LYS A 262 -15.30 -19.53 -0.04
N GLY A 263 -14.11 -20.07 0.23
CA GLY A 263 -13.34 -19.70 1.43
C GLY A 263 -12.89 -18.22 1.47
N MET A 264 -13.11 -17.46 0.39
CA MET A 264 -12.95 -15.99 0.44
C MET A 264 -14.03 -15.33 1.30
N ASP A 265 -15.20 -15.96 1.45
CA ASP A 265 -16.29 -15.46 2.29
C ASP A 265 -15.99 -15.57 3.79
N ASP A 266 -15.02 -16.43 4.16
CA ASP A 266 -14.56 -16.60 5.53
C ASP A 266 -13.64 -15.46 6.00
N ILE A 267 -13.13 -14.64 5.08
CA ILE A 267 -12.32 -13.46 5.41
C ILE A 267 -13.23 -12.37 5.97
N PRO A 268 -12.97 -11.83 7.19
CA PRO A 268 -13.79 -10.78 7.79
C PRO A 268 -14.02 -9.59 6.87
N ARG A 269 -15.27 -9.11 6.79
CA ARG A 269 -15.66 -8.04 5.85
C ARG A 269 -15.37 -6.64 6.42
N LEU A 270 -14.88 -5.74 5.57
CA LEU A 270 -14.91 -4.30 5.79
C LEU A 270 -16.29 -3.75 5.46
N ALA A 271 -16.75 -2.78 6.25
CA ALA A 271 -18.03 -2.10 6.01
C ALA A 271 -17.94 -1.10 4.85
N GLU A 272 -16.77 -0.49 4.66
CA GLU A 272 -16.51 0.55 3.66
C GLU A 272 -15.24 0.20 2.89
N VAL A 273 -15.11 0.80 1.70
CA VAL A 273 -13.87 0.70 0.91
C VAL A 273 -12.70 1.23 1.74
N PRO A 274 -11.54 0.52 1.77
CA PRO A 274 -10.39 1.02 2.52
C PRO A 274 -9.89 2.35 1.93
N ASP A 275 -9.57 3.29 2.82
CA ASP A 275 -9.03 4.63 2.49
C ASP A 275 -7.74 4.58 1.65
N SER A 276 -7.02 3.45 1.64
CA SER A 276 -5.85 3.24 0.79
C SER A 276 -6.15 3.44 -0.69
N TYR A 277 -7.38 3.19 -1.12
CA TYR A 277 -7.83 3.45 -2.47
C TYR A 277 -7.88 4.95 -2.79
N ALA A 278 -8.55 5.74 -1.95
CA ALA A 278 -8.63 7.19 -2.11
C ALA A 278 -7.25 7.84 -2.01
N LYS A 279 -6.42 7.37 -1.06
CA LYS A 279 -5.03 7.83 -0.90
C LYS A 279 -4.20 7.66 -2.16
N ILE A 280 -4.29 6.51 -2.84
CA ILE A 280 -3.52 6.28 -4.07
C ILE A 280 -4.02 7.13 -5.21
N LYS A 281 -5.34 7.25 -5.38
CA LYS A 281 -5.90 8.11 -6.44
C LYS A 281 -5.47 9.56 -6.25
N GLN A 282 -5.51 10.05 -5.01
CA GLN A 282 -5.00 11.37 -4.67
C GLN A 282 -3.48 11.48 -4.93
N ALA A 283 -2.68 10.52 -4.44
CA ALA A 283 -1.24 10.56 -4.61
C ALA A 283 -0.78 10.45 -6.07
N ASP A 284 -1.55 9.75 -6.90
CA ASP A 284 -1.32 9.69 -8.35
C ASP A 284 -1.56 11.06 -9.00
N GLY A 285 -2.62 11.78 -8.61
CA GLY A 285 -2.87 13.14 -9.09
C GLY A 285 -1.88 14.19 -8.55
N ASP A 286 -1.57 14.12 -7.25
CA ASP A 286 -0.72 15.09 -6.55
C ASP A 286 0.79 14.79 -6.68
N ASP A 287 1.11 13.66 -7.33
CA ASP A 287 2.46 13.15 -7.50
C ASP A 287 3.20 12.83 -6.18
N ARG A 288 2.47 12.78 -5.05
CA ARG A 288 2.96 12.53 -3.68
C ARG A 288 1.81 12.12 -2.76
N PHE A 289 2.07 11.36 -1.69
CA PHE A 289 1.05 11.06 -0.67
C PHE A 289 0.77 12.25 0.26
N ARG A 290 1.76 13.11 0.48
CA ARG A 290 1.67 14.24 1.40
C ARG A 290 2.72 15.31 1.07
N PRO A 291 2.46 16.59 1.41
CA PRO A 291 3.45 17.64 1.24
C PRO A 291 4.61 17.48 2.24
N PRO A 292 5.79 18.06 1.93
CA PRO A 292 6.85 18.18 2.92
C PRO A 292 6.34 18.98 4.14
N PRO A 293 6.73 18.61 5.37
CA PRO A 293 6.33 19.36 6.56
C PRO A 293 6.84 20.80 6.55
N GLU A 294 6.19 21.67 7.33
CA GLU A 294 6.74 22.99 7.62
C GLU A 294 8.14 22.88 8.26
N GLY A 295 9.00 23.86 7.99
CA GLY A 295 10.37 23.87 8.49
C GLY A 295 11.33 22.98 7.71
N TYR A 296 10.95 22.45 6.55
CA TYR A 296 11.84 21.67 5.69
C TYR A 296 12.36 22.51 4.51
N THR A 297 13.67 22.45 4.27
CA THR A 297 14.31 23.07 3.10
C THR A 297 14.32 22.10 1.92
N CYS A 298 13.92 22.57 0.74
CA CYS A 298 14.03 21.80 -0.50
C CYS A 298 15.50 21.68 -0.92
N LEU A 299 15.99 20.45 -1.06
CA LEU A 299 17.36 20.16 -1.51
C LEU A 299 17.44 19.84 -3.00
N THR A 300 16.30 19.64 -3.67
CA THR A 300 16.21 19.44 -5.12
C THR A 300 15.21 20.44 -5.71
N PRO A 301 15.59 21.72 -5.90
CA PRO A 301 14.71 22.73 -6.50
C PRO A 301 14.18 22.30 -7.87
N GLU A 302 14.99 21.57 -8.62
CA GLU A 302 14.56 20.78 -9.77
C GLU A 302 14.52 19.30 -9.36
N THR A 303 13.46 18.59 -9.74
CA THR A 303 13.31 17.16 -9.47
C THR A 303 14.50 16.38 -10.02
N ALA A 304 15.19 15.64 -9.15
CA ALA A 304 16.31 14.80 -9.55
C ALA A 304 15.81 13.56 -10.30
N LYS A 305 16.46 13.21 -11.42
CA LYS A 305 16.14 12.01 -12.20
C LYS A 305 17.31 11.04 -12.16
N VAL A 306 17.00 9.77 -11.92
CA VAL A 306 17.98 8.68 -11.85
C VAL A 306 17.48 7.49 -12.66
N GLU A 307 18.28 7.07 -13.64
CA GLU A 307 17.99 5.87 -14.42
C GLU A 307 18.41 4.60 -13.67
N TYR A 308 17.59 3.56 -13.81
CA TYR A 308 17.78 2.26 -13.20
C TYR A 308 17.44 1.16 -14.20
N ALA A 309 18.43 0.33 -14.54
CA ALA A 309 18.19 -0.88 -15.32
C ALA A 309 17.64 -1.98 -14.39
N ILE A 310 16.56 -2.64 -14.82
CA ILE A 310 16.00 -3.77 -14.08
C ILE A 310 17.03 -4.90 -14.10
N GLU A 311 17.31 -5.47 -12.91
CA GLU A 311 18.16 -6.64 -12.74
C GLU A 311 17.27 -7.88 -12.56
N PRO A 312 17.07 -8.72 -13.60
CA PRO A 312 16.09 -9.80 -13.55
C PRO A 312 16.26 -10.75 -12.38
N ASP A 313 17.50 -11.12 -12.05
CA ASP A 313 17.81 -12.09 -11.00
C ASP A 313 17.58 -11.54 -9.58
N ARG A 314 17.55 -10.21 -9.44
CA ARG A 314 17.33 -9.55 -8.15
C ARG A 314 15.91 -9.02 -8.00
N ASP A 315 15.40 -8.38 -9.04
CA ASP A 315 14.25 -7.48 -8.96
C ASP A 315 12.93 -8.19 -9.25
N LEU A 316 12.96 -9.29 -10.02
CA LEU A 316 11.76 -10.03 -10.40
C LEU A 316 11.40 -11.12 -9.38
N ASN A 317 10.12 -11.45 -9.32
CA ASN A 317 9.62 -12.61 -8.59
C ASN A 317 9.58 -13.87 -9.47
N GLY A 318 9.17 -15.00 -8.88
CA GLY A 318 9.08 -16.29 -9.58
C GLY A 318 8.04 -16.36 -10.72
N VAL A 319 7.31 -15.28 -11.03
CA VAL A 319 6.42 -15.18 -12.20
C VAL A 319 6.85 -14.07 -13.17
N GLY A 320 8.07 -13.54 -13.02
CA GLY A 320 8.66 -12.56 -13.96
C GLY A 320 8.11 -11.14 -13.83
N LEU A 321 7.46 -10.81 -12.71
CA LEU A 321 7.01 -9.44 -12.39
C LEU A 321 8.04 -8.76 -11.50
N LEU A 322 8.21 -7.43 -11.64
CA LEU A 322 8.91 -6.64 -10.62
C LEU A 322 8.26 -6.93 -9.26
N TYR A 323 9.06 -7.43 -8.34
CA TYR A 323 8.57 -7.88 -7.06
C TYR A 323 8.29 -6.67 -6.16
N PHE A 324 7.09 -6.58 -5.58
CA PHE A 324 6.67 -5.41 -4.79
C PHE A 324 7.67 -5.03 -3.68
N ALA A 325 8.28 -6.05 -3.04
CA ALA A 325 9.27 -5.90 -1.97
C ALA A 325 10.63 -5.37 -2.46
N ASN A 326 10.88 -5.37 -3.76
CA ASN A 326 12.09 -4.84 -4.36
C ASN A 326 11.93 -3.37 -4.82
N TYR A 327 10.71 -2.85 -4.95
CA TYR A 327 10.51 -1.41 -5.28
C TYR A 327 11.21 -0.49 -4.26
N PRO A 328 11.07 -0.68 -2.92
CA PRO A 328 11.81 0.16 -1.96
C PRO A 328 13.33 0.10 -2.12
N MET A 329 13.88 -1.06 -2.50
CA MET A 329 15.31 -1.20 -2.79
C MET A 329 15.72 -0.43 -4.04
N ILE A 330 14.92 -0.46 -5.11
CA ILE A 330 15.15 0.35 -6.32
C ILE A 330 15.16 1.84 -5.96
N LEU A 331 14.17 2.27 -5.17
CA LEU A 331 14.10 3.64 -4.67
C LEU A 331 15.34 4.00 -3.85
N ASP A 332 15.78 3.14 -2.93
CA ASP A 332 16.93 3.40 -2.07
C ASP A 332 18.26 3.46 -2.85
N ILE A 333 18.39 2.68 -3.94
CA ILE A 333 19.55 2.75 -4.85
C ILE A 333 19.56 4.10 -5.59
N ALA A 334 18.41 4.52 -6.12
CA ALA A 334 18.29 5.79 -6.82
C ALA A 334 18.47 6.98 -5.88
N GLU A 335 17.91 6.90 -4.67
CA GLU A 335 18.03 7.86 -3.59
C GLU A 335 19.49 8.06 -3.19
N ARG A 336 20.28 6.99 -3.03
CA ARG A 336 21.71 7.11 -2.71
C ARG A 336 22.44 7.97 -3.75
N ARG A 337 22.18 7.74 -5.04
CA ARG A 337 22.78 8.53 -6.13
C ARG A 337 22.30 9.99 -6.07
N CYS A 338 21.02 10.21 -5.79
CA CYS A 338 20.45 11.55 -5.63
C CYS A 338 21.10 12.33 -4.48
N LEU A 339 21.11 11.76 -3.27
CA LEU A 339 21.67 12.38 -2.07
C LEU A 339 23.17 12.66 -2.17
N ARG A 340 23.90 11.86 -2.95
CA ARG A 340 25.35 12.04 -3.14
C ARG A 340 25.72 13.11 -4.16
N GLU A 341 24.89 13.33 -5.18
CA GLU A 341 25.32 14.04 -6.39
C GLU A 341 24.34 15.09 -6.92
N LYS A 342 23.05 15.02 -6.56
CA LYS A 342 21.98 15.77 -7.23
C LYS A 342 21.22 16.73 -6.31
N THR A 343 21.66 16.88 -5.06
CA THR A 343 21.06 17.80 -4.09
C THR A 343 21.91 19.06 -3.90
N LEU A 344 21.29 20.17 -3.47
CA LEU A 344 21.99 21.38 -3.03
C LEU A 344 22.94 21.15 -1.85
N LEU A 345 22.73 20.07 -1.09
CA LEU A 345 23.54 19.65 0.04
C LEU A 345 23.91 18.17 -0.08
N PRO A 346 24.92 17.82 -0.90
CA PRO A 346 25.37 16.44 -1.05
C PRO A 346 25.81 15.81 0.27
N LEU A 347 25.40 14.55 0.51
CA LEU A 347 25.72 13.79 1.71
C LEU A 347 26.86 12.81 1.46
N SER A 348 27.66 12.55 2.50
CA SER A 348 28.72 11.54 2.47
C SER A 348 28.16 10.11 2.44
N GLU A 349 28.97 9.15 2.00
CA GLU A 349 28.57 7.73 2.01
C GLU A 349 28.25 7.22 3.42
N GLU A 350 28.99 7.66 4.46
CA GLU A 350 28.73 7.32 5.86
C GLU A 350 27.33 7.78 6.29
N MET A 351 26.98 9.03 5.99
CA MET A 351 25.66 9.59 6.33
C MET A 351 24.53 8.87 5.58
N ILE A 352 24.75 8.57 4.31
CA ILE A 352 23.79 7.82 3.50
C ILE A 352 23.64 6.39 4.05
N ASP A 353 24.71 5.73 4.50
CA ASP A 353 24.64 4.40 5.10
C ASP A 353 23.83 4.38 6.40
N LEU A 354 23.90 5.43 7.21
CA LEU A 354 23.14 5.56 8.47
C LEU A 354 21.67 6.00 8.30
N ARG A 355 21.22 6.33 7.08
CA ARG A 355 19.82 6.69 6.85
C ARG A 355 18.91 5.48 7.07
N THR A 356 17.76 5.70 7.68
CA THR A 356 16.81 4.64 8.00
C THR A 356 15.37 5.12 7.89
N LEU A 357 14.46 4.20 7.61
CA LEU A 357 13.06 4.49 7.39
C LEU A 357 12.29 4.66 8.71
N CYS A 358 11.48 5.72 8.77
CA CYS A 358 10.46 5.90 9.81
C CYS A 358 9.05 5.76 9.23
N HIS A 359 8.81 6.28 8.02
CA HIS A 359 7.49 6.18 7.41
C HIS A 359 7.63 6.11 5.90
N ARG A 360 7.01 5.14 5.24
CA ARG A 360 6.83 5.12 3.78
C ARG A 360 5.38 4.82 3.46
N GLU A 361 4.83 5.56 2.52
CA GLU A 361 3.62 5.18 1.79
C GLU A 361 4.00 4.94 0.33
N SER A 362 3.49 3.85 -0.24
CA SER A 362 3.76 3.45 -1.63
C SER A 362 2.47 3.00 -2.31
N GLY A 363 2.18 3.61 -3.46
CA GLY A 363 1.09 3.25 -4.35
C GLY A 363 1.65 2.60 -5.61
N TYR A 364 1.35 1.32 -5.81
CA TYR A 364 1.81 0.52 -6.94
C TYR A 364 0.79 0.63 -8.08
N LEU A 365 1.11 1.45 -9.07
CA LEU A 365 0.22 1.82 -10.18
C LEU A 365 0.38 0.89 -11.39
N GLY A 366 1.55 0.23 -11.50
CA GLY A 366 1.86 -0.67 -12.60
C GLY A 366 3.10 -1.52 -12.36
N ASN A 367 3.45 -2.33 -13.36
CA ASN A 367 4.62 -3.20 -13.37
C ASN A 367 5.46 -2.97 -14.64
N ALA A 368 6.64 -3.59 -14.72
CA ALA A 368 7.53 -3.45 -15.87
C ALA A 368 8.07 -4.81 -16.33
N HIS A 369 8.35 -4.91 -17.63
CA HIS A 369 8.97 -6.09 -18.21
C HIS A 369 10.47 -6.14 -17.86
N GLN A 370 11.07 -7.32 -17.83
CA GLN A 370 12.48 -7.51 -17.46
C GLN A 370 13.49 -6.74 -18.34
N SER A 371 13.12 -6.48 -19.60
CA SER A 371 13.95 -5.74 -20.56
C SER A 371 13.78 -4.22 -20.49
N ASP A 372 12.92 -3.73 -19.59
CA ASP A 372 12.67 -2.32 -19.43
C ASP A 372 13.72 -1.65 -18.53
N SER A 373 13.71 -0.33 -18.52
CA SER A 373 14.40 0.46 -17.53
C SER A 373 13.43 1.42 -16.85
N ILE A 374 13.79 1.82 -15.63
CA ILE A 374 12.99 2.72 -14.82
C ILE A 374 13.70 4.06 -14.70
N GLU A 375 12.96 5.15 -14.88
CA GLU A 375 13.39 6.47 -14.44
C GLU A 375 12.77 6.78 -13.08
N VAL A 376 13.60 6.96 -12.07
CA VAL A 376 13.17 7.35 -10.73
C VAL A 376 13.33 8.85 -10.59
N TRP A 377 12.22 9.54 -10.36
CA TRP A 377 12.15 10.96 -10.08
C TRP A 377 12.12 11.13 -8.56
N ILE A 378 12.99 11.97 -8.03
CA ILE A 378 13.22 12.11 -6.59
C ILE A 378 13.22 13.59 -6.23
N ASP A 379 12.36 13.94 -5.30
CA ASP A 379 12.37 15.23 -4.64
C ASP A 379 12.81 15.03 -3.19
N VAL A 380 13.76 15.83 -2.72
CA VAL A 380 14.37 15.70 -1.40
C VAL A 380 14.20 16.99 -0.62
N TRP A 381 13.76 16.84 0.63
CA TRP A 381 13.76 17.90 1.62
C TRP A 381 14.44 17.43 2.90
N MET A 382 15.03 18.37 3.62
CA MET A 382 15.63 18.14 4.92
C MET A 382 15.04 19.11 5.95
N GLU A 383 14.77 18.62 7.15
CA GLU A 383 14.35 19.48 8.25
C GLU A 383 15.43 20.53 8.53
N ASN A 384 15.00 21.80 8.59
CA ASN A 384 15.88 22.94 8.80
C ASN A 384 15.43 23.70 10.06
N PRO A 385 16.08 23.48 11.21
CA PRO A 385 15.71 24.12 12.47
C PRO A 385 15.77 25.66 12.44
N PHE A 386 16.51 26.26 11.51
CA PHE A 386 16.62 27.72 11.35
C PHE A 386 15.38 28.36 10.72
N LEU A 387 14.50 27.56 10.10
CA LEU A 387 13.21 28.02 9.59
C LEU A 387 12.14 28.11 10.67
N THR A 388 12.25 27.29 11.72
CA THR A 388 11.28 27.23 12.83
C THR A 388 11.76 27.93 14.10
N GLY A 389 13.02 28.37 14.13
CA GLY A 389 13.61 29.01 15.31
C GLY A 389 13.85 28.02 16.46
N HIS A 390 14.21 26.77 16.14
CA HIS A 390 14.49 25.75 17.15
C HIS A 390 15.59 26.23 18.11
N PRO A 391 15.45 26.04 19.44
CA PRO A 391 16.35 26.64 20.43
C PRO A 391 17.76 26.05 20.43
N THR A 392 17.91 24.78 20.01
CA THR A 392 19.20 24.06 19.95
C THR A 392 19.35 23.35 18.60
N PRO A 393 19.55 24.07 17.48
CA PRO A 393 19.70 23.51 16.14
C PRO A 393 20.82 22.45 16.02
N GLU A 394 21.90 22.62 16.76
CA GLU A 394 23.08 21.74 16.79
C GLU A 394 22.75 20.32 17.28
N MET A 395 21.78 20.19 18.19
CA MET A 395 21.30 18.92 18.73
C MET A 395 20.18 18.28 17.91
N SER A 396 19.67 18.97 16.87
CA SER A 396 18.57 18.44 16.06
C SER A 396 19.04 17.21 15.26
N PRO A 397 18.23 16.15 15.16
CA PRO A 397 18.55 15.00 14.33
C PRO A 397 18.47 15.35 12.84
N VAL A 398 19.20 14.63 12.00
CA VAL A 398 19.06 14.77 10.54
C VAL A 398 17.79 14.06 10.08
N ARG A 399 16.76 14.82 9.70
CA ARG A 399 15.49 14.29 9.17
C ARG A 399 15.32 14.61 7.70
N LEU A 400 14.97 13.60 6.92
CA LEU A 400 14.73 13.70 5.49
C LEU A 400 13.27 13.41 5.19
N PHE A 401 12.71 14.19 4.28
CA PHE A 401 11.43 13.91 3.64
C PHE A 401 11.69 13.75 2.15
N LEU A 402 11.24 12.65 1.57
CA LEU A 402 11.53 12.30 0.19
C LEU A 402 10.24 11.92 -0.53
N ASN A 403 10.15 12.33 -1.79
CA ASN A 403 9.09 11.89 -2.67
C ASN A 403 9.68 11.21 -3.90
N TYR A 404 9.05 10.12 -4.33
CA TYR A 404 9.50 9.29 -5.43
C TYR A 404 8.38 9.06 -6.43
N ARG A 405 8.73 9.12 -7.71
CA ARG A 405 7.88 8.63 -8.81
C ARG A 405 8.71 7.73 -9.70
N MET A 406 8.21 6.55 -10.03
CA MET A 406 8.88 5.62 -10.96
C MET A 406 8.13 5.61 -12.28
N PHE A 407 8.84 5.88 -13.36
CA PHE A 407 8.32 5.84 -14.72
C PHE A 407 8.99 4.73 -15.51
N ARG A 408 8.17 3.93 -16.19
CA ARG A 408 8.63 2.91 -17.12
C ARG A 408 9.13 3.60 -18.40
N ARG A 409 10.35 3.29 -18.83
CA ARG A 409 10.96 4.01 -19.98
C ARG A 409 10.37 3.58 -21.31
N SER A 410 9.94 2.34 -21.45
CA SER A 410 9.36 1.85 -22.71
C SER A 410 8.13 2.62 -23.19
N ASP A 411 7.33 3.18 -22.27
CA ASP A 411 6.07 3.88 -22.62
C ASP A 411 5.74 5.11 -21.75
N GLY A 412 6.65 5.52 -20.87
CA GLY A 412 6.49 6.70 -20.02
C GLY A 412 5.45 6.56 -18.91
N ARG A 413 4.86 5.37 -18.69
CA ARG A 413 3.82 5.20 -17.67
C ARG A 413 4.41 5.28 -16.26
N LYS A 414 3.75 6.03 -15.38
CA LYS A 414 4.02 6.03 -13.94
C LYS A 414 3.58 4.69 -13.35
N ILE A 415 4.50 3.97 -12.70
CA ILE A 415 4.27 2.65 -12.11
C ILE A 415 4.32 2.66 -10.58
N LEU A 416 4.86 3.73 -9.98
CA LEU A 416 4.89 3.93 -8.53
C LEU A 416 4.83 5.42 -8.20
N VAL A 417 4.06 5.76 -7.17
CA VAL A 417 4.26 6.97 -6.36
C VAL A 417 4.59 6.55 -4.94
N SER A 418 5.55 7.21 -4.29
CA SER A 418 5.90 6.91 -2.90
C SER A 418 6.41 8.14 -2.18
N THR A 419 6.06 8.28 -0.90
CA THR A 419 6.56 9.36 -0.03
C THR A 419 7.13 8.75 1.24
N ALA A 420 8.33 9.19 1.63
CA ALA A 420 9.03 8.64 2.78
C ALA A 420 9.55 9.72 3.74
N GLU A 421 9.50 9.44 5.04
CA GLU A 421 10.30 10.09 6.06
C GLU A 421 11.41 9.15 6.51
N LYS A 422 12.63 9.69 6.53
CA LYS A 422 13.82 9.01 6.99
C LYS A 422 14.56 9.86 8.02
N VAL A 423 15.36 9.21 8.85
CA VAL A 423 16.32 9.88 9.74
C VAL A 423 17.71 9.33 9.47
N VAL A 424 18.74 10.12 9.73
CA VAL A 424 20.11 9.58 9.88
C VAL A 424 20.28 9.20 11.34
N PHE A 425 20.23 7.90 11.62
CA PHE A 425 20.12 7.39 12.97
C PHE A 425 21.44 7.60 13.74
N GLY A 426 21.35 8.13 14.96
CA GLY A 426 22.50 8.33 15.83
C GLY A 426 23.42 9.50 15.45
N LYS A 427 22.97 10.47 14.64
CA LYS A 427 23.74 11.68 14.30
C LYS A 427 22.89 12.95 14.50
N THR A 428 23.46 13.96 15.13
CA THR A 428 22.91 15.34 15.12
C THR A 428 23.34 16.11 13.87
N LEU A 429 22.76 17.30 13.63
CA LEU A 429 23.16 18.18 12.54
C LEU A 429 24.61 18.68 12.68
N GLU A 430 25.08 18.93 13.92
CA GLU A 430 26.46 19.33 14.19
C GLU A 430 27.43 18.18 13.90
N GLU A 431 27.16 16.98 14.42
CA GLU A 431 27.98 15.78 14.16
C GLU A 431 28.00 15.39 12.68
N ALA A 432 26.96 15.74 11.94
CA ALA A 432 26.85 15.55 10.50
C ALA A 432 27.53 16.65 9.66
N GLY A 433 27.97 17.75 10.29
CA GLY A 433 28.56 18.90 9.58
C GLY A 433 27.58 19.64 8.67
N LEU A 434 26.27 19.59 8.96
CA LEU A 434 25.21 20.15 8.09
C LEU A 434 24.72 21.53 8.56
N LEU A 435 25.08 21.94 9.79
CA LEU A 435 24.51 23.11 10.46
C LEU A 435 24.67 24.41 9.66
N GLU A 436 25.92 24.78 9.32
CA GLU A 436 26.23 26.02 8.57
C GLU A 436 25.56 26.03 7.18
N ALA A 437 25.49 24.87 6.52
CA ALA A 437 24.89 24.79 5.19
C ALA A 437 23.37 25.03 5.25
N LEU A 438 22.69 24.47 6.25
CA LEU A 438 21.26 24.68 6.46
C LEU A 438 20.95 26.12 6.89
N GLU A 439 21.79 26.74 7.71
CA GLU A 439 21.66 28.16 8.07
C GLU A 439 21.73 29.05 6.82
N ARG A 440 22.74 28.82 5.96
CA ARG A 440 22.86 29.55 4.68
C ARG A 440 21.64 29.38 3.79
N LEU A 441 21.15 28.14 3.63
CA LEU A 441 19.95 27.88 2.83
C LEU A 441 18.71 28.56 3.40
N ALA A 442 18.53 28.60 4.72
CA ALA A 442 17.43 29.30 5.38
C ALA A 442 17.49 30.83 5.18
N ALA A 443 18.69 31.40 5.09
CA ALA A 443 18.86 32.82 4.79
C ALA A 443 18.44 33.15 3.35
N THR A 444 18.81 32.32 2.38
CA THR A 444 18.43 32.52 0.96
C THR A 444 16.92 32.41 0.73
N SER A 445 16.23 31.52 1.44
CA SER A 445 14.77 31.41 1.38
C SER A 445 14.06 32.65 1.94
N ARG A 446 14.64 33.32 2.94
CA ARG A 446 14.08 34.57 3.51
C ARG A 446 14.31 35.81 2.64
N SER A 447 15.30 35.79 1.75
CA SER A 447 15.57 36.91 0.83
C SER A 447 14.80 36.82 -0.49
N SER A 448 14.15 35.69 -0.77
CA SER A 448 13.46 35.40 -2.03
C SER A 448 11.92 35.38 -1.93
N GLY A 449 11.37 35.53 -0.73
CA GLY A 449 9.95 35.81 -0.47
C GLY A 449 9.78 37.23 0.06
#